data_AF-A0AAW4BP41-F1
#
_entry.id   AF-A0AAW4BP41-F1
#
_cell.length_a   1.000
_cell.length_b   1.000
_cell.length_c   1.000
_cell.angle_alpha   90.00
_cell.angle_beta   90.00
_cell.angle_gamma   90.00
#
_symmetry.space_group_name_H-M   'P 1'
#
loop_
_entity.id
_entity.type
_entity.pdbx_description
1 polymer ?
#
loop_
_entity_poly.entity_id
_entity_poly.type
_entity_poly.pdbx_seq_one_letter_code
_entity_poly.pdbx_strand_id
1 'polypeptide(L)'
;MHKKHWSKFQLLHEVVTNPNISIKGTHSYYSDCWDNGFEESVVRYLHGDEVSREWEPRWEIDKLHIGDYVCIGAEAVILMGGNHTHRADWFCLYPFMDYIDEAYIGKGDTFIHDG
;
A
#
# COMPACT_ATOMS: atom_id res chain seq x y z
N MET A 1 0.42 25.04 -8.52
CA MET A 1 0.81 23.67 -8.94
C MET A 1 2.30 23.50 -8.72
N HIS A 2 2.72 22.50 -7.95
CA HIS A 2 4.11 22.08 -7.94
C HIS A 2 4.50 21.65 -9.36
N LYS A 3 5.55 22.25 -9.93
CA LYS A 3 6.10 21.83 -11.21
C LYS A 3 6.75 20.46 -11.03
N LYS A 4 6.05 19.38 -11.45
CA LYS A 4 6.55 18.01 -11.47
C LYS A 4 7.76 17.89 -12.39
N HIS A 5 8.74 17.08 -11.96
CA HIS A 5 9.97 16.82 -12.70
C HIS A 5 10.63 15.56 -12.11
N TRP A 6 11.23 14.72 -12.94
CA TRP A 6 11.86 13.44 -12.53
C TRP A 6 13.06 13.58 -11.59
N SER A 7 13.56 14.79 -11.40
CA SER A 7 14.61 15.10 -10.41
C SER A 7 14.06 15.56 -9.06
N LYS A 8 12.73 15.59 -8.89
CA LYS A 8 12.07 15.89 -7.62
C LYS A 8 11.50 14.60 -7.03
N PHE A 9 11.35 14.62 -5.71
CA PHE A 9 10.85 13.50 -4.94
C PHE A 9 10.04 14.00 -3.74
N GLN A 10 9.20 13.11 -3.23
CA GLN A 10 8.51 13.19 -1.95
C GLN A 10 9.30 12.39 -0.92
N LEU A 11 9.56 12.98 0.25
CA LEU A 11 10.09 12.23 1.38
C LEU A 11 8.95 11.45 2.02
N LEU A 12 9.12 10.13 2.16
CA LEU A 12 8.01 9.26 2.59
C LEU A 12 7.52 9.62 3.99
N HIS A 13 8.44 9.96 4.90
CA HIS A 13 8.11 10.34 6.27
C HIS A 13 7.31 11.65 6.39
N GLU A 14 7.28 12.48 5.34
CA GLU A 14 6.51 13.74 5.32
C GLU A 14 5.11 13.56 4.72
N VAL A 15 4.96 12.62 3.78
CA VAL A 15 3.73 12.49 2.97
C VAL A 15 2.86 11.31 3.34
N VAL A 16 3.39 10.28 4.01
CA VAL A 16 2.61 9.10 4.43
C VAL A 16 1.69 9.48 5.58
N THR A 17 0.40 9.19 5.41
CA THR A 17 -0.66 9.47 6.40
C THR A 17 -1.45 8.23 6.82
N ASN A 18 -1.39 7.15 6.04
CA ASN A 18 -2.07 5.90 6.34
C ASN A 18 -1.44 5.24 7.57
N PRO A 19 -2.22 4.96 8.64
CA PRO A 19 -1.70 4.40 9.89
C PRO A 19 -1.17 2.97 9.76
N ASN A 20 -1.47 2.28 8.66
CA ASN A 20 -0.98 0.94 8.36
C ASN A 20 0.34 0.94 7.58
N ILE A 21 0.94 2.11 7.33
CA ILE A 21 2.25 2.28 6.74
C ILE A 21 3.21 2.81 7.81
N SER A 22 4.30 2.09 8.05
CA SER A 22 5.38 2.50 8.96
C SER A 22 6.63 2.85 8.15
N ILE A 23 7.11 4.08 8.29
CA ILE A 23 8.36 4.55 7.68
C ILE A 23 9.43 4.65 8.77
N LYS A 24 10.56 3.99 8.55
CA LYS A 24 11.75 4.12 9.40
C LYS A 24 12.64 5.24 8.86
N GLY A 25 13.07 6.13 9.75
CA GLY A 25 13.98 7.21 9.40
C GLY A 25 13.34 8.27 8.51
N THR A 26 14.18 9.02 7.79
CA THR A 26 13.75 10.24 7.09
C THR A 26 14.31 10.39 5.67
N HIS A 27 15.04 9.41 5.14
CA HIS A 27 15.76 9.53 3.86
C HIS A 27 15.06 8.81 2.71
N SER A 28 14.17 7.86 3.00
CA SER A 28 13.40 7.15 1.98
C SER A 28 12.49 8.10 1.19
N TYR A 29 12.45 7.93 -0.13
CA TYR A 29 11.74 8.83 -1.02
C TYR A 29 11.04 8.12 -2.18
N TYR A 30 10.07 8.84 -2.76
CA TYR A 30 9.35 8.47 -3.98
C TYR A 30 9.40 9.59 -5.04
N SER A 31 9.56 9.25 -6.32
CA SER A 31 9.52 10.25 -7.42
C SER A 31 8.14 10.28 -8.11
N ASP A 32 7.34 11.30 -7.82
CA ASP A 32 5.94 11.45 -8.24
C ASP A 32 5.75 12.17 -9.59
N CYS A 33 6.77 12.15 -10.47
CA CYS A 33 6.76 12.99 -11.68
C CYS A 33 5.60 12.65 -12.64
N TRP A 34 5.13 11.39 -12.65
CA TRP A 34 4.13 10.90 -13.61
C TRP A 34 2.78 10.53 -12.97
N ASP A 35 2.66 10.54 -11.64
CA ASP A 35 1.44 10.13 -10.93
C ASP A 35 1.19 10.97 -9.67
N ASN A 36 0.21 10.63 -8.85
CA ASN A 36 -0.29 11.51 -7.80
C ASN A 36 0.46 11.40 -6.46
N GLY A 37 1.62 10.74 -6.44
CA GLY A 37 2.41 10.57 -5.21
C GLY A 37 2.28 9.18 -4.61
N PHE A 38 2.99 8.99 -3.49
CA PHE A 38 3.25 7.66 -2.95
C PHE A 38 1.99 6.90 -2.53
N GLU A 39 1.19 7.43 -1.59
CA GLU A 39 0.00 6.71 -1.10
C GLU A 39 -1.08 6.53 -2.16
N GLU A 40 -1.34 7.55 -2.99
CA GLU A 40 -2.40 7.51 -4.00
C GLU A 40 -2.09 6.59 -5.19
N SER A 41 -0.81 6.39 -5.52
CA SER A 41 -0.43 5.73 -6.79
C SER A 41 0.31 4.40 -6.59
N VAL A 42 1.16 4.32 -5.56
CA VAL A 42 2.08 3.19 -5.33
C VAL A 42 1.44 2.13 -4.45
N VAL A 43 0.83 2.53 -3.32
CA VAL A 43 0.26 1.60 -2.34
C VAL A 43 -1.20 1.35 -2.68
N ARG A 44 -1.54 0.11 -3.07
CA ARG A 44 -2.90 -0.22 -3.54
C ARG A 44 -3.58 -1.22 -2.62
N TYR A 45 -4.87 -0.98 -2.37
CA TYR A 45 -5.73 -1.85 -1.54
C TYR A 45 -5.29 -1.99 -0.08
N LEU A 46 -4.58 -0.98 0.45
CA LEU A 46 -4.27 -0.90 1.87
C LEU A 46 -5.33 -0.05 2.57
N HIS A 47 -6.14 -0.70 3.42
CA HIS A 47 -7.11 -0.01 4.27
C HIS A 47 -6.43 1.10 5.08
N GLY A 48 -7.10 2.22 5.30
CA GLY A 48 -6.55 3.40 5.99
C GLY A 48 -6.06 4.53 5.06
N ASP A 49 -6.21 4.36 3.75
CA ASP A 49 -6.01 5.45 2.78
C ASP A 49 -7.08 6.55 2.92
N GLU A 50 -7.03 7.58 2.08
CA GLU A 50 -7.99 8.70 2.13
C GLU A 50 -9.45 8.24 2.06
N VAL A 51 -9.73 7.18 1.29
CA VAL A 51 -11.08 6.70 1.02
C VAL A 51 -11.57 5.75 2.12
N SER A 52 -10.70 4.88 2.63
CA SER A 52 -11.05 3.76 3.52
C SER A 52 -10.77 4.01 5.00
N ARG A 53 -10.11 5.11 5.37
CA ARG A 53 -9.81 5.43 6.79
C ARG A 53 -11.03 5.57 7.69
N GLU A 54 -12.19 5.87 7.14
CA GLU A 54 -13.46 5.96 7.88
C GLU A 54 -14.22 4.62 7.94
N TRP A 55 -13.74 3.60 7.24
CA TRP A 55 -14.42 2.30 7.16
C TRP A 55 -13.97 1.40 8.31
N GLU A 56 -14.90 0.62 8.85
CA GLU A 56 -14.56 -0.45 9.79
C GLU A 56 -13.89 -1.59 9.00
N PRO A 57 -12.66 -2.00 9.37
CA PRO A 57 -12.00 -3.11 8.69
C PRO A 57 -12.71 -4.43 9.01
N ARG A 58 -12.95 -5.24 7.97
CA ARG A 58 -13.63 -6.53 8.11
C ARG A 58 -12.72 -7.64 8.64
N TRP A 59 -11.41 -7.45 8.55
CA TRP A 59 -10.37 -8.40 8.96
C TRP A 59 -9.12 -7.64 9.42
N GLU A 60 -8.17 -8.36 10.03
CA GLU A 60 -6.88 -7.77 10.38
C GLU A 60 -6.12 -7.31 9.13
N ILE A 61 -5.56 -6.11 9.21
CA ILE A 61 -4.91 -5.44 8.07
C ILE A 61 -3.43 -5.80 8.06
N ASP A 62 -2.98 -6.44 6.97
CA ASP A 62 -1.56 -6.60 6.66
C ASP A 62 -0.92 -5.21 6.46
N LYS A 63 0.15 -4.92 7.19
CA LYS A 63 0.81 -3.60 7.20
C LYS A 63 1.97 -3.52 6.23
N LEU A 64 2.34 -2.30 5.87
CA LEU A 64 3.51 -2.00 5.05
C LEU A 64 4.58 -1.33 5.91
N HIS A 65 5.76 -1.94 5.99
CA HIS A 65 6.93 -1.41 6.70
C HIS A 65 8.04 -1.08 5.72
N ILE A 66 8.51 0.15 5.73
CA ILE A 66 9.56 0.65 4.84
C ILE A 66 10.74 1.12 5.69
N GLY A 67 11.92 0.59 5.40
CA GLY A 67 13.20 0.96 5.99
C GLY A 67 13.63 2.39 5.68
N ASP A 68 14.82 2.76 6.17
CA ASP A 68 15.45 4.04 5.80
C ASP A 68 16.31 3.89 4.53
N TYR A 69 16.60 5.00 3.85
CA TYR A 69 17.37 5.03 2.60
C TYR A 69 16.79 4.22 1.42
N VAL A 70 15.48 3.96 1.41
CA VAL A 70 14.80 3.26 0.32
C VAL A 70 14.45 4.24 -0.81
N CYS A 71 14.87 3.92 -2.03
CA CYS A 71 14.59 4.69 -3.24
C CYS A 71 13.47 4.02 -4.06
N ILE A 72 12.27 4.59 -4.08
CA ILE A 72 11.14 4.04 -4.84
C ILE A 72 10.99 4.80 -6.16
N GLY A 73 11.17 4.09 -7.27
CA GLY A 73 11.02 4.64 -8.62
C GLY A 73 9.56 4.94 -8.96
N ALA A 74 9.35 5.89 -9.87
CA ALA A 74 8.03 6.29 -10.33
C ALA A 74 7.21 5.09 -10.86
N GLU A 75 5.89 5.11 -10.62
CA GLU A 75 4.94 4.10 -11.09
C GLU A 75 5.14 2.69 -10.51
N ALA A 76 6.02 2.53 -9.52
CA ALA A 76 6.11 1.29 -8.74
C ALA A 76 4.73 0.95 -8.13
N VAL A 77 4.49 -0.34 -7.90
CA VAL A 77 3.25 -0.81 -7.26
C VAL A 77 3.59 -1.74 -6.11
N ILE A 78 3.07 -1.40 -4.94
CA ILE A 78 3.06 -2.23 -3.74
C ILE A 78 1.60 -2.66 -3.53
N LEU A 79 1.32 -3.90 -3.87
CA LEU A 79 -0.04 -4.46 -3.80
C LEU A 79 -0.29 -5.04 -2.40
N MET A 80 -1.26 -4.47 -1.68
CA MET A 80 -1.69 -4.91 -0.36
C MET A 80 -3.08 -5.58 -0.45
N GLY A 81 -3.68 -5.94 0.68
CA GLY A 81 -5.06 -6.48 0.72
C GLY A 81 -5.17 -8.01 0.61
N GLY A 82 -4.12 -8.74 0.96
CA GLY A 82 -4.14 -10.20 1.03
C GLY A 82 -4.36 -10.86 -0.34
N ASN A 83 -5.33 -11.79 -0.40
CA ASN A 83 -5.74 -12.45 -1.64
C ASN A 83 -6.90 -11.75 -2.39
N HIS A 84 -7.34 -10.57 -1.92
CA HIS A 84 -8.54 -9.88 -2.42
C HIS A 84 -9.77 -10.79 -2.51
N THR A 85 -9.91 -11.74 -1.58
CA THR A 85 -11.02 -12.71 -1.51
C THR A 85 -11.10 -13.71 -2.69
N HIS A 86 -10.06 -13.79 -3.52
CA HIS A 86 -9.98 -14.77 -4.59
C HIS A 86 -9.22 -16.03 -4.13
N ARG A 87 -9.91 -17.17 -4.11
CA ARG A 87 -9.38 -18.48 -3.64
C ARG A 87 -9.06 -19.39 -4.81
N ALA A 88 -7.79 -19.43 -5.20
CA ALA A 88 -7.31 -20.28 -6.29
C ALA A 88 -7.41 -21.78 -6.00
N ASP A 89 -7.57 -22.14 -4.73
CA ASP A 89 -7.78 -23.51 -4.24
C ASP A 89 -9.27 -23.90 -4.14
N TRP A 90 -10.20 -22.98 -4.41
CA TRP A 90 -11.63 -23.27 -4.50
C TRP A 90 -12.06 -23.65 -5.91
N PHE A 91 -13.27 -24.18 -6.04
CA PHE A 91 -13.86 -24.50 -7.35
C PHE A 91 -14.02 -23.27 -8.26
N CYS A 92 -14.21 -22.08 -7.67
CA CYS A 92 -14.39 -20.83 -8.40
C CYS A 92 -13.68 -19.68 -7.68
N LEU A 93 -13.13 -18.75 -8.46
CA LEU A 93 -12.48 -17.52 -7.96
C LEU A 93 -13.47 -16.40 -7.61
N TYR A 94 -14.75 -16.56 -7.95
CA TYR A 94 -15.74 -15.50 -7.76
C TYR A 94 -16.01 -15.26 -6.26
N PRO A 95 -15.94 -14.00 -5.77
CA PRO A 95 -16.09 -13.68 -4.36
C PRO A 95 -17.58 -13.61 -3.97
N PHE A 96 -18.20 -14.77 -3.72
CA PHE A 96 -19.58 -14.84 -3.26
C PHE A 96 -19.73 -14.22 -1.86
N MET A 97 -20.71 -13.32 -1.68
CA MET A 97 -20.92 -12.62 -0.42
C MET A 97 -21.23 -13.54 0.77
N ASP A 98 -21.86 -14.69 0.52
CA ASP A 98 -22.18 -15.69 1.54
C ASP A 98 -20.94 -16.39 2.13
N TYR A 99 -19.79 -16.30 1.46
CA TYR A 99 -18.54 -16.97 1.84
C TYR A 99 -17.34 -16.00 1.91
N ILE A 100 -17.60 -14.69 1.93
CA ILE A 100 -16.56 -13.68 1.74
C ILE A 100 -15.58 -13.63 2.91
N ASP A 101 -16.04 -13.97 4.12
CA ASP A 101 -15.22 -14.03 5.33
C ASP A 101 -14.26 -15.24 5.29
N GLU A 102 -14.75 -16.39 4.83
CA GLU A 102 -13.94 -17.60 4.62
C GLU A 102 -13.00 -17.49 3.41
N ALA A 103 -13.37 -16.65 2.44
CA ALA A 103 -12.59 -16.44 1.23
C ALA A 103 -11.36 -15.57 1.49
N TYR A 104 -11.41 -14.66 2.47
CA TYR A 104 -10.28 -13.79 2.78
C TYR A 104 -9.12 -14.55 3.41
N ILE A 105 -7.91 -14.33 2.87
CA ILE A 105 -6.65 -14.80 3.43
C ILE A 105 -5.63 -13.67 3.36
N GLY A 106 -5.16 -13.23 4.52
CA GLY A 106 -4.02 -12.31 4.64
C GLY A 106 -2.74 -12.92 4.10
N LYS A 107 -1.82 -12.07 3.61
CA LYS A 107 -0.48 -12.48 3.17
C LYS A 107 0.59 -12.18 4.22
N GLY A 108 0.22 -11.50 5.30
CA GLY A 108 1.13 -10.99 6.30
C GLY A 108 1.70 -9.63 5.89
N ASP A 109 2.34 -8.98 6.87
CA ASP A 109 2.98 -7.69 6.68
C ASP A 109 4.05 -7.72 5.57
N THR A 110 4.10 -6.66 4.77
CA THR A 110 5.11 -6.43 3.76
C THR A 110 6.26 -5.63 4.34
N PHE A 111 7.49 -6.11 4.18
CA PHE A 111 8.72 -5.45 4.63
C PHE A 111 9.61 -5.09 3.45
N ILE A 112 9.90 -3.80 3.31
CA ILE A 112 10.97 -3.28 2.45
C ILE A 112 12.10 -2.85 3.38
N HIS A 113 13.20 -3.59 3.40
CA HIS A 113 14.33 -3.33 4.30
C HIS A 113 15.12 -2.09 3.88
N ASP A 114 16.04 -1.65 4.76
CA ASP A 114 16.92 -0.51 4.51
C ASP A 114 17.71 -0.69 3.19
N GLY A 115 17.97 0.43 2.51
CA GLY A 115 18.70 0.50 1.23
C GLY A 115 20.22 0.41 1.35
#